data_AF-A0AAV7TEB3-F1
#
_entry.id   AF-A0AAV7TEB3-F1
#
_cell.length_a   1.000
_cell.length_b   1.000
_cell.length_c   1.000
_cell.angle_alpha   90.00
_cell.angle_beta   90.00
_cell.angle_gamma   90.00
#
_symmetry.space_group_name_H-M   'P 1'
#
loop_
_entity.id
_entity.type
_entity.pdbx_description
1 polymer ?
#
loop_
_entity_poly.entity_id
_entity_poly.type
_entity_poly.pdbx_seq_one_letter_code
_entity_poly.pdbx_strand_id
1 'polypeptide(L)'
;MLEATITVIHKARKDPEDCASYRPISLLNIDAKLFTGILAHRLNPYMPGLIDLDQAGFIPHRQCGDNSKRLLHLIDKTGRSRREVLLLSIDAENAFDRVHWPYLFQVLERFGWGPGFRTWIQCIYCAPKAAVRVNGTLFLPFSVGRGTRQGCPLSPLLFVLYMEPFAQRLRDNPLVDGIKFGGEHHLISLYADDVILTLSEPMVSLPALMVAMEEFGQVQIPCEYAEVTRMQNIGLSISPDHVEAQRARYPFVWSTSQVPYLDIELATSAVKTVSVNYATLTREILRDLGSWGKHNLSWLGRVAAVKMTVLPRILHIFQWSRSLSEKHWCFMDQAVAGSHIWKEPWLRRGHRADGLYSSLITGVTMHVWDAVASRQGLTMFPSPMSPIGENPDFPPGLQVESFRRWYDGGCKRVGSLFDESGAIPFEQMQEMYQLTDCIIKYDIGPLCQPIGLR
;
A
#
# COMPACT_ATOMS: atom_id res chain seq x y z
N MET A 1 15.55 -21.99 27.81
CA MET A 1 14.98 -20.65 27.51
C MET A 1 15.75 -19.88 26.44
N LEU A 2 17.09 -19.86 26.48
CA LEU A 2 17.94 -19.04 25.58
C LEU A 2 18.22 -19.64 24.20
N GLU A 3 17.86 -20.90 23.99
CA GLU A 3 17.96 -21.58 22.71
C GLU A 3 16.74 -21.27 21.84
N ALA A 4 16.98 -20.89 20.58
CA ALA A 4 15.96 -20.64 19.58
C ALA A 4 16.03 -21.68 18.47
N THR A 5 14.88 -22.17 18.01
CA THR A 5 14.81 -22.98 16.79
C THR A 5 14.57 -22.07 15.61
N ILE A 6 15.51 -21.96 14.69
CA ILE A 6 15.39 -21.16 13.47
C ILE A 6 14.70 -21.98 12.40
N THR A 7 13.57 -21.48 11.89
CA THR A 7 12.95 -21.98 10.66
C THR A 7 13.13 -20.95 9.55
N VAL A 8 13.14 -21.37 8.29
CA VAL A 8 13.31 -20.44 7.16
C VAL A 8 11.99 -20.28 6.40
N ILE A 9 11.73 -19.05 5.93
CA ILE A 9 10.62 -18.72 5.04
C ILE A 9 11.19 -18.18 3.73
N HIS A 10 10.80 -18.76 2.60
CA HIS A 10 11.25 -18.28 1.30
C HIS A 10 10.62 -16.92 0.96
N LYS A 11 11.45 -15.94 0.57
CA LYS A 11 11.00 -14.63 0.08
C LYS A 11 10.42 -14.82 -1.32
N ALA A 12 9.17 -14.39 -1.52
CA ALA A 12 8.50 -14.53 -2.80
C ALA A 12 9.30 -13.84 -3.92
N ARG A 13 9.31 -14.45 -5.12
CA ARG A 13 9.98 -13.92 -6.34
C ARG A 13 11.53 -13.83 -6.25
N LYS A 14 12.16 -14.46 -5.26
CA LYS A 14 13.61 -14.66 -5.23
C LYS A 14 13.98 -16.09 -5.63
N ASP A 15 15.26 -16.29 -5.97
CA ASP A 15 15.80 -17.58 -6.40
C ASP A 15 15.83 -18.56 -5.20
N PRO A 16 15.13 -19.71 -5.25
CA PRO A 16 15.16 -20.68 -4.17
C PRO A 16 16.52 -21.35 -3.95
N GLU A 17 17.46 -21.24 -4.91
CA GLU A 17 18.81 -21.79 -4.74
C GLU A 17 19.74 -20.82 -3.98
N ASP A 18 19.36 -19.54 -3.83
CA ASP A 18 20.11 -18.54 -3.09
C ASP A 18 19.71 -18.52 -1.60
N CYS A 19 20.70 -18.64 -0.71
CA CYS A 19 20.50 -18.57 0.73
C CYS A 19 19.91 -17.22 1.17
N ALA A 20 20.28 -16.11 0.52
CA ALA A 20 19.79 -14.77 0.84
C ALA A 20 18.29 -14.59 0.52
N SER A 21 17.71 -15.50 -0.26
CA SER A 21 16.27 -15.59 -0.54
C SER A 21 15.45 -16.08 0.64
N TYR A 22 16.06 -16.56 1.70
CA TYR A 22 15.35 -17.07 2.87
C TYR A 22 15.38 -16.08 4.03
N ARG A 23 14.26 -15.98 4.76
CA ARG A 23 14.13 -15.20 5.99
C ARG A 23 14.17 -16.14 7.19
N PRO A 24 15.17 -16.04 8.09
CA PRO A 24 15.23 -16.86 9.29
C PRO A 24 14.25 -16.34 10.36
N ILE A 25 13.38 -17.20 10.86
CA ILE A 25 12.45 -16.90 11.96
C ILE A 25 12.88 -17.69 13.19
N SER A 26 13.17 -16.97 14.28
CA SER A 26 13.54 -17.57 15.56
C SER A 26 12.30 -17.98 16.35
N LEU A 27 12.02 -19.27 16.41
CA LEU A 27 10.99 -19.83 17.28
C LEU A 27 11.53 -19.91 18.71
N LEU A 28 11.13 -18.91 19.50
CA LEU A 28 11.44 -18.84 20.92
C LEU A 28 10.49 -19.69 21.77
N ASN A 29 11.02 -20.17 22.89
CA ASN A 29 10.24 -20.76 23.98
C ASN A 29 9.14 -19.79 24.45
N ILE A 30 7.99 -20.33 24.85
CA ILE A 30 6.82 -19.52 25.28
C ILE A 30 7.20 -18.63 26.47
N ASP A 31 7.94 -19.15 27.45
CA ASP A 31 8.38 -18.37 28.61
C ASP A 31 9.22 -17.17 28.22
N ALA A 32 10.13 -17.34 27.24
CA ALA A 32 10.94 -16.26 26.71
C ALA A 32 10.07 -15.23 25.97
N LYS A 33 9.08 -15.67 25.19
CA LYS A 33 8.13 -14.77 24.52
C LYS A 33 7.27 -14.00 25.51
N LEU A 34 6.82 -14.65 26.59
CA LEU A 34 6.03 -14.00 27.63
C LEU A 34 6.87 -12.95 28.35
N PHE A 35 8.07 -13.32 28.79
CA PHE A 35 8.99 -12.41 29.48
C PHE A 35 9.35 -11.20 28.61
N THR A 36 9.79 -11.43 27.37
CA THR A 36 10.11 -10.35 26.42
C THR A 36 8.87 -9.54 26.03
N GLY A 37 7.69 -10.15 25.99
CA GLY A 37 6.42 -9.46 25.81
C GLY A 37 6.08 -8.51 26.95
N ILE A 38 6.30 -8.92 28.21
CA ILE A 38 6.13 -8.05 29.39
C ILE A 38 7.07 -6.85 29.31
N LEU A 39 8.34 -7.07 28.95
CA LEU A 39 9.32 -5.99 28.80
C LEU A 39 8.91 -5.04 27.65
N ALA A 40 8.49 -5.57 26.51
CA ALA A 40 8.05 -4.77 25.37
C ALA A 40 6.81 -3.93 25.73
N HIS A 41 5.84 -4.53 26.44
CA HIS A 41 4.64 -3.83 26.90
C HIS A 41 4.98 -2.68 27.84
N ARG A 42 5.96 -2.84 28.74
CA ARG A 42 6.44 -1.78 29.63
C ARG A 42 7.22 -0.69 28.89
N LEU A 43 7.93 -1.04 27.81
CA LEU A 43 8.73 -0.12 27.02
C LEU A 43 7.88 0.76 26.09
N ASN A 44 6.86 0.19 25.47
CA ASN A 44 6.02 0.84 24.45
C ASN A 44 5.51 2.25 24.80
N PRO A 45 4.98 2.52 26.01
CA PRO A 45 4.46 3.86 26.36
C PRO A 45 5.51 4.98 26.26
N TYR A 46 6.80 4.65 26.42
CA TYR A 46 7.89 5.63 26.39
C TYR A 46 8.43 5.87 24.97
N MET A 47 8.26 4.90 24.07
CA MET A 47 8.84 4.93 22.73
C MET A 47 8.51 6.20 21.93
N PRO A 48 7.25 6.71 21.90
CA PRO A 48 6.93 7.92 21.14
C PRO A 48 7.64 9.19 21.62
N GLY A 49 8.08 9.24 22.88
CA GLY A 49 8.81 10.38 23.46
C GLY A 49 10.33 10.27 23.35
N LEU A 50 10.85 9.08 23.03
CA LEU A 50 12.29 8.83 22.90
C LEU A 50 12.76 8.85 21.44
N ILE A 51 11.85 8.59 20.51
CA ILE A 51 12.13 8.39 19.09
C ILE A 51 11.49 9.52 18.29
N ASP A 52 12.24 10.14 17.40
CA ASP A 52 11.76 11.23 16.54
C ASP A 52 10.63 10.76 15.60
N LEU A 53 9.84 11.70 15.07
CA LEU A 53 8.67 11.43 14.21
C LEU A 53 9.04 10.80 12.87
N ASP A 54 10.31 10.84 12.47
CA ASP A 54 10.79 10.21 11.25
C ASP A 54 10.86 8.67 11.27
N GLN A 55 10.77 8.04 12.44
CA GLN A 55 10.61 6.59 12.58
C GLN A 55 9.14 6.21 12.80
N ALA A 56 8.54 5.63 11.77
CA ALA A 56 7.16 5.15 11.84
C ALA A 56 7.09 3.66 12.23
N GLY A 57 8.16 2.89 12.04
CA GLY A 57 8.19 1.45 12.29
C GLY A 57 8.16 1.12 13.78
N PHE A 58 7.27 0.21 14.18
CA PHE A 58 7.16 -0.35 15.53
C PHE A 58 6.90 0.65 16.67
N ILE A 59 6.60 1.91 16.37
CA ILE A 59 6.22 2.91 17.36
C ILE A 59 4.69 2.96 17.50
N PRO A 60 4.14 2.90 18.72
CA PRO A 60 2.70 3.05 18.93
C PRO A 60 2.15 4.34 18.28
N HIS A 61 0.97 4.22 17.68
CA HIS A 61 0.25 5.34 17.03
C HIS A 61 0.93 5.93 15.78
N ARG A 62 1.96 5.27 15.24
CA ARG A 62 2.55 5.61 13.94
C ARG A 62 2.24 4.50 12.93
N GLN A 63 2.00 4.86 11.68
CA GLN A 63 1.60 3.92 10.62
C GLN A 63 2.55 4.00 9.43
N CYS A 64 2.72 2.90 8.70
CA CYS A 64 3.51 2.86 7.46
C CYS A 64 3.03 3.91 6.44
N GLY A 65 1.72 4.12 6.35
CA GLY A 65 1.10 5.10 5.48
C GLY A 65 1.55 6.55 5.74
N ASP A 66 1.98 6.88 6.97
CA ASP A 66 2.44 8.23 7.33
C ASP A 66 3.71 8.59 6.55
N ASN A 67 4.69 7.68 6.52
CA ASN A 67 5.93 7.87 5.74
C ASN A 67 5.65 7.94 4.24
N SER A 68 4.84 7.02 3.72
CA SER A 68 4.51 6.99 2.29
C SER A 68 3.80 8.26 1.83
N LYS A 69 2.86 8.77 2.65
CA LYS A 69 2.15 10.03 2.39
C LYS A 69 3.07 11.23 2.46
N ARG A 70 3.95 11.27 3.46
CA ARG A 70 4.97 12.32 3.62
C ARG A 70 5.87 12.36 2.38
N LEU A 71 6.44 11.22 1.99
CA LEU A 71 7.28 11.12 0.79
C LEU A 71 6.55 11.54 -0.48
N LEU A 72 5.28 11.14 -0.66
CA LEU A 72 4.48 11.55 -1.81
C LEU A 72 4.32 13.08 -1.89
N HIS A 73 4.06 13.74 -0.76
CA HIS A 73 3.97 15.21 -0.71
C HIS A 73 5.33 15.87 -1.00
N LEU A 74 6.42 15.32 -0.49
CA LEU A 74 7.77 15.82 -0.77
C LEU A 74 8.09 15.72 -2.27
N ILE A 75 7.81 14.58 -2.90
CA ILE A 75 7.98 14.37 -4.35
C ILE A 75 7.17 15.37 -5.18
N ASP A 76 5.89 15.61 -4.83
CA ASP A 76 5.05 16.60 -5.52
C ASP A 76 5.64 18.02 -5.39
N LYS A 77 6.13 18.37 -4.18
CA LYS A 77 6.69 19.70 -3.92
C LYS A 77 8.02 19.92 -4.64
N THR A 78 8.91 18.92 -4.65
CA THR A 78 10.20 19.01 -5.34
C THR A 78 10.03 19.09 -6.85
N GLY A 79 9.04 18.39 -7.42
CA GLY A 79 8.70 18.50 -8.84
C GLY A 79 8.28 19.92 -9.28
N ARG A 80 7.84 20.76 -8.33
CA ARG A 80 7.49 22.18 -8.56
C ARG A 80 8.64 23.15 -8.20
N SER A 81 9.73 22.63 -7.65
CA SER A 81 10.91 23.39 -7.23
C SER A 81 12.03 23.24 -8.25
N ARG A 82 12.93 24.24 -8.30
CA ARG A 82 14.20 24.14 -9.05
C ARG A 82 15.36 23.56 -8.23
N ARG A 83 15.09 23.12 -6.99
CA ARG A 83 16.12 22.55 -6.12
C ARG A 83 16.34 21.09 -6.49
N GLU A 84 17.61 20.72 -6.61
CA GLU A 84 18.05 19.35 -6.79
C GLU A 84 17.85 18.56 -5.49
N VAL A 85 17.17 17.42 -5.60
CA VAL A 85 16.93 16.51 -4.48
C VAL A 85 17.24 15.08 -4.90
N LEU A 86 17.88 14.32 -4.02
CA LEU A 86 18.10 12.89 -4.19
C LEU A 86 17.24 12.13 -3.18
N LEU A 87 16.38 11.23 -3.68
CA LEU A 87 15.80 10.18 -2.85
C LEU A 87 16.77 9.00 -2.84
N LEU A 88 17.26 8.62 -1.66
CA LEU A 88 18.15 7.50 -1.46
C LEU A 88 17.47 6.47 -0.56
N SER A 89 17.21 5.28 -1.11
CA SER A 89 16.78 4.11 -0.37
C SER A 89 17.99 3.29 0.04
N ILE A 90 18.09 3.02 1.33
CA ILE A 90 19.13 2.19 1.93
C ILE A 90 18.45 0.93 2.46
N ASP A 91 18.84 -0.21 1.89
CA ASP A 91 18.45 -1.53 2.37
C ASP A 91 19.62 -2.13 3.15
N ALA A 92 19.45 -2.21 4.47
CA ALA A 92 20.41 -2.82 5.36
C ALA A 92 20.14 -4.33 5.42
N GLU A 93 20.90 -5.11 4.64
CA GLU A 93 20.71 -6.55 4.57
C GLU A 93 20.80 -7.20 5.95
N ASN A 94 19.74 -7.92 6.30
CA ASN A 94 19.64 -8.65 7.56
C ASN A 94 19.99 -7.74 8.77
N ALA A 95 19.52 -6.48 8.76
CA ALA A 95 19.83 -5.48 9.78
C ALA A 95 19.62 -5.99 11.21
N PHE A 96 18.53 -6.74 11.44
CA PHE A 96 18.24 -7.36 12.73
C PHE A 96 19.33 -8.33 13.16
N ASP A 97 19.93 -9.09 12.25
CA ASP A 97 20.95 -10.10 12.54
C ASP A 97 22.35 -9.49 12.74
N ARG A 98 22.52 -8.20 12.44
CA ARG A 98 23.80 -7.47 12.52
C ARG A 98 23.95 -6.61 13.78
N VAL A 99 22.92 -6.51 14.63
CA VAL A 99 22.94 -5.69 15.85
C VAL A 99 24.10 -6.08 16.79
N HIS A 100 25.01 -5.14 17.05
CA HIS A 100 26.13 -5.35 17.96
C HIS A 100 25.74 -5.07 19.42
N TRP A 101 25.79 -6.11 20.26
CA TRP A 101 25.26 -6.01 21.63
C TRP A 101 26.00 -5.04 22.55
N PRO A 102 27.35 -4.95 22.57
CA PRO A 102 28.04 -3.94 23.35
C PRO A 102 27.57 -2.52 23.04
N TYR A 103 27.39 -2.20 21.76
CA TYR A 103 26.86 -0.91 21.34
C TYR A 103 25.38 -0.76 21.76
N LEU A 104 24.53 -1.78 21.57
CA LEU A 104 23.14 -1.76 22.06
C LEU A 104 23.05 -1.46 23.58
N PHE A 105 23.92 -2.06 24.40
CA PHE A 105 23.91 -1.82 25.84
C PHE A 105 24.35 -0.41 26.21
N GLN A 106 25.31 0.17 25.49
CA GLN A 106 25.71 1.58 25.65
C GLN A 106 24.58 2.52 25.25
N VAL A 107 23.86 2.22 24.15
CA VAL A 107 22.69 2.98 23.73
C VAL A 107 21.62 2.98 24.83
N LEU A 108 21.29 1.80 25.38
CA LEU A 108 20.33 1.69 26.47
C LEU A 108 20.78 2.45 27.73
N GLU A 109 22.06 2.42 28.06
CA GLU A 109 22.62 3.23 29.14
C GLU A 109 22.46 4.73 28.87
N ARG A 110 22.71 5.17 27.63
CA ARG A 110 22.65 6.59 27.28
C ARG A 110 21.23 7.14 27.23
N PHE A 111 20.25 6.32 26.87
CA PHE A 111 18.82 6.61 27.03
C PHE A 111 18.38 6.68 28.50
N GLY A 112 19.24 6.31 29.45
CA GLY A 112 18.96 6.40 30.89
C GLY A 112 18.18 5.21 31.45
N TRP A 113 18.18 4.06 30.78
CA TRP A 113 17.52 2.86 31.30
C TRP A 113 18.21 2.37 32.59
N GLY A 114 17.40 2.19 33.64
CA GLY A 114 17.87 1.76 34.95
C GLY A 114 18.62 0.42 34.91
N PRO A 115 19.54 0.16 35.87
CA PRO A 115 20.41 -1.01 35.86
C PRO A 115 19.62 -2.32 35.82
N GLY A 116 18.49 -2.42 36.54
CA GLY A 116 17.65 -3.62 36.51
C GLY A 116 17.11 -3.98 35.12
N PHE A 117 16.61 -2.98 34.37
CA PHE A 117 16.14 -3.22 33.00
C PHE A 117 17.29 -3.65 32.08
N ARG A 118 18.42 -2.94 32.14
CA ARG A 118 19.62 -3.28 31.37
C ARG A 118 20.12 -4.69 31.68
N THR A 119 20.14 -5.11 32.94
CA THR A 119 20.50 -6.48 33.35
C THR A 119 19.56 -7.51 32.75
N TRP A 120 18.24 -7.27 32.71
CA TRP A 120 17.32 -8.20 32.05
C TRP A 120 17.60 -8.33 30.55
N ILE A 121 17.90 -7.23 29.84
CA ILE A 121 18.28 -7.28 28.43
C ILE A 121 19.61 -8.05 28.27
N GLN A 122 20.61 -7.77 29.10
CA GLN A 122 21.89 -8.49 29.08
C GLN A 122 21.70 -9.99 29.30
N CYS A 123 20.84 -10.40 30.23
CA CYS A 123 20.51 -11.82 30.46
C CYS A 123 19.88 -12.47 29.23
N ILE A 124 19.01 -11.76 28.50
CA ILE A 124 18.39 -12.26 27.25
C ILE A 124 19.44 -12.50 26.16
N TYR A 125 20.51 -11.71 26.12
CA TYR A 125 21.61 -11.79 25.14
C TYR A 125 22.89 -12.43 25.71
N CYS A 126 22.82 -13.06 26.89
CA CYS A 126 23.95 -13.75 27.49
C CYS A 126 24.12 -15.12 26.83
N ALA A 127 25.15 -15.26 25.99
CA ALA A 127 25.51 -16.50 25.29
C ALA A 127 24.31 -17.26 24.65
N PRO A 128 23.49 -16.59 23.83
CA PRO A 128 22.34 -17.23 23.21
C PRO A 128 22.78 -18.30 22.21
N LYS A 129 21.99 -19.37 22.11
CA LYS A 129 22.20 -20.45 21.15
C LYS A 129 21.05 -20.51 20.16
N ALA A 130 21.31 -20.99 18.96
CA ALA A 130 20.29 -21.24 17.98
C ALA A 130 20.56 -22.55 17.23
N ALA A 131 19.51 -23.26 16.86
CA ALA A 131 19.58 -24.45 16.03
C ALA A 131 18.69 -24.25 14.81
N VAL A 132 19.20 -24.55 13.61
CA VAL A 132 18.41 -24.44 12.38
C VAL A 132 17.58 -25.71 12.20
N ARG A 133 16.33 -25.55 11.77
CA ARG A 133 15.42 -26.63 11.40
C ARG A 133 15.08 -26.53 9.92
N VAL A 134 15.41 -27.57 9.16
CA VAL A 134 15.08 -27.68 7.72
C VAL A 134 14.34 -28.98 7.48
N ASN A 135 13.19 -28.92 6.80
CA ASN A 135 12.38 -30.09 6.43
C ASN A 135 12.13 -31.06 7.61
N GLY A 136 11.80 -30.51 8.78
CA GLY A 136 11.53 -31.30 9.99
C GLY A 136 12.77 -31.69 10.79
N THR A 137 13.96 -31.69 10.19
CA THR A 137 15.23 -32.07 10.82
C THR A 137 15.85 -30.89 11.57
N LEU A 138 16.23 -31.10 12.83
CA LEU A 138 16.92 -30.12 13.66
C LEU A 138 18.42 -30.39 13.61
N PHE A 139 19.20 -29.35 13.28
CA PHE A 139 20.66 -29.41 13.22
C PHE A 139 21.29 -29.03 14.56
N LEU A 140 22.61 -29.25 14.69
CA LEU A 140 23.34 -28.93 15.90
C LEU A 140 23.23 -27.44 16.25
N PRO A 141 23.05 -27.11 17.54
CA PRO A 141 22.98 -25.72 17.96
C PRO A 141 24.35 -25.04 17.84
N PHE A 142 24.33 -23.77 17.46
CA PHE A 142 25.50 -22.88 17.42
C PHE A 142 25.28 -21.66 18.32
N SER A 143 26.37 -21.06 18.75
CA SER A 143 26.33 -19.83 19.55
C SER A 143 26.07 -18.64 18.63
N VAL A 144 25.12 -17.79 19.01
CA VAL A 144 24.86 -16.51 18.35
C VAL A 144 25.72 -15.46 19.05
N GLY A 145 26.42 -14.61 18.27
CA GLY A 145 27.31 -13.56 18.81
C GLY A 145 26.83 -12.12 18.56
N ARG A 146 25.80 -11.94 17.73
CA ARG A 146 25.22 -10.65 17.37
C ARG A 146 23.78 -10.82 16.91
N GLY A 147 23.09 -9.70 16.73
CA GLY A 147 21.74 -9.65 16.20
C GLY A 147 20.66 -9.68 17.27
N THR A 148 19.45 -9.34 16.86
CA THR A 148 18.23 -9.44 17.65
C THR A 148 17.37 -10.55 17.06
N ARG A 149 16.63 -11.27 17.90
CA ARG A 149 15.92 -12.47 17.46
C ARG A 149 14.68 -12.09 16.66
N GLN A 150 14.59 -12.48 15.40
CA GLN A 150 13.38 -12.29 14.58
C GLN A 150 12.22 -13.14 15.12
N GLY A 151 11.12 -12.50 15.51
CA GLY A 151 9.97 -13.15 16.17
C GLY A 151 9.93 -13.00 17.69
N CYS A 152 10.90 -12.31 18.29
CA CYS A 152 10.85 -11.86 19.67
C CYS A 152 10.03 -10.57 19.79
N PRO A 153 9.05 -10.46 20.71
CA PRO A 153 8.26 -9.24 20.91
C PRO A 153 9.08 -7.98 21.22
N LEU A 154 10.24 -8.12 21.87
CA LEU A 154 11.07 -7.00 22.31
C LEU A 154 12.08 -6.54 21.26
N SER A 155 12.52 -7.42 20.35
CA SER A 155 13.55 -7.13 19.34
C SER A 155 13.24 -5.89 18.49
N PRO A 156 12.00 -5.67 17.99
CA PRO A 156 11.69 -4.50 17.18
C PRO A 156 11.96 -3.17 17.91
N LEU A 157 11.59 -3.07 19.19
CA LEU A 157 11.80 -1.85 19.99
C LEU A 157 13.28 -1.60 20.27
N LEU A 158 14.03 -2.66 20.55
CA LEU A 158 15.48 -2.57 20.73
C LEU A 158 16.18 -2.14 19.44
N PHE A 159 15.72 -2.63 18.29
CA PHE A 159 16.26 -2.23 16.99
C PHE A 159 16.00 -0.75 16.70
N VAL A 160 14.80 -0.25 17.01
CA VAL A 160 14.49 1.17 16.84
C VAL A 160 15.38 2.04 17.73
N LEU A 161 15.54 1.70 19.01
CA LEU A 161 16.44 2.41 19.92
C LEU A 161 17.90 2.36 19.43
N TYR A 162 18.33 1.22 18.88
CA TYR A 162 19.66 1.02 18.34
C TYR A 162 19.98 1.92 17.13
N MET A 163 18.97 2.19 16.29
CA MET A 163 19.09 3.04 15.10
C MET A 163 18.98 4.54 15.40
N GLU A 164 18.29 4.92 16.48
CA GLU A 164 18.02 6.32 16.81
C GLU A 164 19.28 7.22 16.89
N PRO A 165 20.42 6.81 17.48
CA PRO A 165 21.63 7.64 17.50
C PRO A 165 22.18 7.96 16.10
N PHE A 166 22.01 7.06 15.12
CA PHE A 166 22.38 7.36 13.73
C PHE A 166 21.46 8.40 13.12
N ALA A 167 20.14 8.26 13.33
CA ALA A 167 19.18 9.23 12.88
C ALA A 167 19.45 10.63 13.48
N GLN A 168 19.75 10.70 14.77
CA GLN A 168 20.18 11.93 15.46
C GLN A 168 21.45 12.51 14.85
N ARG A 169 22.49 11.69 14.65
CA ARG A 169 23.76 12.11 14.04
C ARG A 169 23.57 12.72 12.65
N LEU A 170 22.63 12.21 11.86
CA LEU A 170 22.30 12.76 10.54
C LEU A 170 21.53 14.08 10.66
N ARG A 171 20.53 14.16 11.55
CA ARG A 171 19.75 15.39 11.78
C ARG A 171 20.63 16.55 12.29
N ASP A 172 21.61 16.24 13.14
CA ASP A 172 22.52 17.23 13.71
C ASP A 172 23.68 17.59 12.76
N ASN A 173 23.85 16.89 11.64
CA ASN A 173 24.92 17.16 10.69
C ASN A 173 24.56 18.32 9.74
N PRO A 174 25.21 19.49 9.85
CA PRO A 174 24.87 20.64 9.02
C PRO A 174 25.20 20.45 7.53
N LEU A 175 26.04 19.46 7.21
CA LEU A 175 26.42 19.14 5.84
C LEU A 175 25.45 18.14 5.17
N VAL A 176 24.55 17.51 5.94
CA VAL A 176 23.54 16.59 5.42
C VAL A 176 22.19 17.29 5.47
N ASP A 177 21.84 18.02 4.41
CA ASP A 177 20.57 18.74 4.36
C ASP A 177 19.47 17.93 3.65
N GLY A 178 18.24 18.16 4.09
CA GLY A 178 17.02 17.56 3.57
C GLY A 178 16.06 18.62 3.06
N ILE A 179 14.79 18.26 2.86
CA ILE A 179 13.78 19.18 2.36
C ILE A 179 13.16 19.94 3.53
N LYS A 180 13.19 21.27 3.49
CA LYS A 180 12.51 22.12 4.49
C LYS A 180 11.13 22.49 3.97
N PHE A 181 10.07 22.00 4.63
CA PHE A 181 8.69 22.23 4.20
C PHE A 181 7.72 22.20 5.39
N GLY A 182 6.81 23.18 5.42
CA GLY A 182 5.78 23.27 6.46
C GLY A 182 6.32 23.58 7.86
N GLY A 183 7.50 24.21 7.96
CA GLY A 183 8.18 24.45 9.24
C GLY A 183 9.05 23.29 9.71
N GLU A 184 9.02 22.15 9.01
CA GLU A 184 9.71 20.92 9.39
C GLU A 184 10.90 20.62 8.44
N HIS A 185 11.90 19.92 8.97
CA HIS A 185 13.05 19.41 8.22
C HIS A 185 12.86 17.92 7.91
N HIS A 186 12.69 17.60 6.63
CA HIS A 186 12.46 16.24 6.15
C HIS A 186 13.76 15.70 5.57
N LEU A 187 14.49 14.94 6.37
CA LEU A 187 15.76 14.32 5.97
C LEU A 187 15.64 12.81 5.84
N ILE A 188 15.09 12.13 6.85
CA ILE A 188 15.05 10.67 6.94
C ILE A 188 13.62 10.17 7.15
N SER A 189 13.31 9.00 6.60
CA SER A 189 12.07 8.26 6.82
C SER A 189 12.44 6.81 7.13
N LEU A 190 12.34 6.46 8.40
CA LEU A 190 12.64 5.13 8.91
C LEU A 190 11.34 4.34 9.07
N TYR A 191 11.38 3.09 8.64
CA TYR A 191 10.40 2.08 9.01
C TYR A 191 11.16 0.81 9.36
N ALA A 192 11.59 0.73 10.63
CA ALA A 192 12.54 -0.28 11.06
C ALA A 192 13.83 -0.23 10.24
N ASP A 193 14.14 -1.30 9.49
CA ASP A 193 15.32 -1.47 8.64
C ASP A 193 15.19 -0.79 7.27
N ASP A 194 13.98 -0.46 6.83
CA ASP A 194 13.75 0.31 5.60
C ASP A 194 14.06 1.80 5.85
N VAL A 195 15.09 2.33 5.18
CA VAL A 195 15.54 3.72 5.33
C VAL A 195 15.41 4.46 4.00
N ILE A 196 14.64 5.55 3.99
CA ILE A 196 14.62 6.50 2.87
C ILE A 196 15.18 7.84 3.35
N LEU A 197 16.18 8.35 2.63
CA LEU A 197 16.73 9.69 2.83
C LEU A 197 16.29 10.61 1.70
N THR A 198 15.84 11.80 2.06
CA THR A 198 15.56 12.92 1.15
C THR A 198 16.68 13.94 1.29
N LEU A 199 17.65 13.92 0.38
CA LEU A 199 18.83 14.79 0.41
C LEU A 199 18.63 16.00 -0.50
N SER A 200 18.69 17.21 0.05
CA SER A 200 18.84 18.44 -0.74
C SER A 200 20.30 18.66 -1.09
N GLU A 201 20.58 19.34 -2.21
CA GLU A 201 21.96 19.67 -2.61
C GLU A 201 22.89 18.44 -2.59
N PRO A 202 22.57 17.41 -3.39
CA PRO A 202 23.18 16.09 -3.29
C PRO A 202 24.70 16.10 -3.51
N MET A 203 25.24 17.11 -4.20
CA MET A 203 26.69 17.26 -4.37
C MET A 203 27.44 17.50 -3.05
N VAL A 204 26.78 18.05 -2.03
CA VAL A 204 27.33 18.29 -0.68
C VAL A 204 26.81 17.25 0.31
N SER A 205 25.49 17.02 0.32
CA SER A 205 24.84 16.17 1.32
C SER A 205 25.19 14.69 1.19
N LEU A 206 25.37 14.19 -0.03
CA LEU A 206 25.67 12.77 -0.24
C LEU A 206 27.08 12.39 0.23
N PRO A 207 28.17 13.13 -0.09
CA PRO A 207 29.47 12.87 0.53
C PRO A 207 29.45 12.92 2.06
N ALA A 208 28.78 13.91 2.66
CA ALA A 208 28.69 14.03 4.11
C ALA A 208 27.92 12.87 4.75
N LEU A 209 26.86 12.39 4.08
CA LEU A 209 26.14 11.20 4.47
C LEU A 209 27.05 9.96 4.45
N MET A 210 27.83 9.77 3.38
CA MET A 210 28.72 8.61 3.26
C MET A 210 29.75 8.57 4.39
N VAL A 211 30.32 9.72 4.76
CA VAL A 211 31.22 9.82 5.92
C VAL A 211 30.50 9.45 7.22
N ALA A 212 29.29 9.98 7.45
CA ALA A 212 28.51 9.65 8.65
C ALA A 212 28.13 8.16 8.72
N MET A 213 27.87 7.52 7.58
CA MET A 213 27.62 6.09 7.48
C MET A 213 28.87 5.25 7.78
N GLU A 214 30.05 5.67 7.28
CA GLU A 214 31.32 5.02 7.60
C GLU A 214 31.67 5.13 9.09
N GLU A 215 31.52 6.32 9.68
CA GLU A 215 31.70 6.55 11.12
C GLU A 215 30.78 5.65 11.94
N PHE A 216 29.50 5.57 11.56
CA PHE A 216 28.54 4.72 12.25
C PHE A 216 28.86 3.23 12.08
N GLY A 217 29.28 2.82 10.88
CA GLY A 217 29.73 1.47 10.59
C GLY A 217 30.85 1.02 11.52
N GLN A 218 31.85 1.88 11.76
CA GLN A 218 32.97 1.60 12.68
C GLN A 218 32.54 1.41 14.13
N VAL A 219 31.53 2.16 14.59
CA VAL A 219 30.99 2.05 15.96
C VAL A 219 30.16 0.78 16.13
N GLN A 220 29.39 0.42 15.11
CA GLN A 220 28.54 -0.76 15.14
C GLN A 220 29.33 -2.06 14.93
N ILE A 221 30.34 -2.04 14.07
CA ILE A 221 31.02 -3.23 13.58
C ILE A 221 32.50 -2.86 13.36
N PRO A 222 33.49 -3.63 13.88
CA PRO A 222 34.86 -3.50 13.41
C PRO A 222 34.85 -3.60 11.87
N CYS A 223 35.48 -2.65 11.16
CA CYS A 223 35.38 -2.36 9.71
C CYS A 223 35.31 -3.53 8.71
N GLU A 224 35.54 -4.77 9.13
CA GLU A 224 35.55 -5.98 8.31
C GLU A 224 34.15 -6.51 7.93
N TYR A 225 33.03 -6.00 8.49
CA TYR A 225 31.69 -6.60 8.26
C TYR A 225 30.50 -5.64 8.07
N ALA A 226 30.74 -4.36 7.78
CA ALA A 226 29.67 -3.38 7.53
C ALA A 226 29.34 -3.26 6.02
N GLU A 227 28.52 -4.16 5.50
CA GLU A 227 28.04 -4.05 4.12
C GLU A 227 26.65 -3.39 4.10
N VAL A 228 26.57 -2.16 3.57
CA VAL A 228 25.31 -1.67 3.00
C VAL A 228 25.12 -2.41 1.69
N THR A 229 24.26 -3.41 1.68
CA THR A 229 24.16 -4.36 0.57
C THR A 229 23.53 -3.76 -0.68
N ARG A 230 22.64 -2.78 -0.52
CA ARG A 230 22.01 -2.13 -1.67
C ARG A 230 21.56 -0.71 -1.35
N MET A 231 22.08 0.25 -2.12
CA MET A 231 21.55 1.60 -2.19
C MET A 231 20.88 1.80 -3.54
N GLN A 232 19.63 2.25 -3.53
CA GLN A 232 18.90 2.64 -4.73
C GLN A 232 18.53 4.12 -4.64
N ASN A 233 18.55 4.83 -5.76
CA ASN A 233 18.17 6.23 -5.73
C ASN A 233 17.33 6.66 -6.92
N ILE A 234 16.63 7.79 -6.74
CA ILE A 234 15.96 8.55 -7.79
C ILE A 234 16.37 10.01 -7.63
N GLY A 235 16.93 10.58 -8.69
CA GLY A 235 17.13 12.03 -8.79
C GLY A 235 15.79 12.73 -9.00
N LEU A 236 15.34 13.46 -7.99
CA LEU A 236 14.23 14.40 -8.10
C LEU A 236 14.81 15.75 -8.54
N SER A 237 14.58 16.12 -9.80
CA SER A 237 15.03 17.40 -10.35
C SER A 237 16.57 17.61 -10.26
N ILE A 238 17.37 16.55 -10.39
CA ILE A 238 18.84 16.61 -10.47
C ILE A 238 19.29 16.77 -11.93
N SER A 239 20.31 17.59 -12.18
CA SER A 239 20.94 17.72 -13.49
C SER A 239 21.66 16.43 -13.94
N PRO A 240 21.61 16.07 -15.24
CA PRO A 240 22.27 14.85 -15.75
C PRO A 240 23.77 14.78 -15.42
N ASP A 241 24.48 15.91 -15.46
CA ASP A 241 25.92 15.98 -15.15
C ASP A 241 26.21 15.63 -13.68
N HIS A 242 25.36 16.10 -12.76
CA HIS A 242 25.47 15.73 -11.34
C HIS A 242 25.12 14.25 -11.10
N VAL A 243 24.15 13.67 -11.83
CA VAL A 243 23.90 12.22 -11.76
C VAL A 243 25.17 11.46 -12.15
N GLU A 244 25.81 11.84 -13.26
CA GLU A 244 26.98 11.14 -13.77
C GLU A 244 28.19 11.27 -12.84
N ALA A 245 28.42 12.47 -12.28
CA ALA A 245 29.47 12.69 -11.29
C ALA A 245 29.29 11.82 -10.04
N GLN A 246 28.05 11.66 -9.57
CA GLN A 246 27.74 10.81 -8.41
C GLN A 246 27.80 9.32 -8.74
N ARG A 247 27.41 8.91 -9.96
CA ARG A 247 27.59 7.54 -10.48
C ARG A 247 29.04 7.12 -10.53
N ALA A 248 29.92 8.01 -10.98
CA ALA A 248 31.34 7.74 -11.06
C ALA A 248 31.98 7.58 -9.67
N ARG A 249 31.43 8.24 -8.65
CA ARG A 249 31.99 8.26 -7.29
C ARG A 249 31.43 7.18 -6.38
N TYR A 250 30.16 6.80 -6.53
CA TYR A 250 29.49 5.86 -5.64
C TYR A 250 28.80 4.73 -6.41
N PRO A 251 29.00 3.46 -6.00
CA PRO A 251 28.47 2.29 -6.70
C PRO A 251 26.99 2.04 -6.39
N PHE A 252 26.15 3.07 -6.48
CA PHE A 252 24.71 2.94 -6.25
C PHE A 252 23.99 2.33 -7.45
N VAL A 253 22.88 1.65 -7.17
CA VAL A 253 21.95 1.24 -8.23
C VAL A 253 21.07 2.44 -8.56
N TRP A 254 21.43 3.16 -9.62
CA TRP A 254 20.66 4.31 -10.07
C TRP A 254 19.38 3.87 -10.79
N SER A 255 18.23 4.08 -10.16
CA SER A 255 16.95 3.85 -10.82
C SER A 255 16.60 5.06 -11.67
N THR A 256 16.21 4.79 -12.92
CA THR A 256 15.80 5.85 -13.85
C THR A 256 14.37 6.33 -13.62
N SER A 257 13.56 5.61 -12.81
CA SER A 257 12.16 5.99 -12.69
C SER A 257 11.43 5.63 -11.39
N GLN A 258 11.82 4.56 -10.68
CA GLN A 258 11.04 3.99 -9.57
C GLN A 258 11.91 3.29 -8.52
N VAL A 259 11.54 3.41 -7.25
CA VAL A 259 12.21 2.78 -6.11
C VAL A 259 11.14 2.18 -5.20
N PRO A 260 11.25 0.90 -4.84
CA PRO A 260 10.30 0.26 -3.94
C PRO A 260 10.49 0.76 -2.50
N TYR A 261 9.38 0.99 -1.80
CA TYR A 261 9.33 1.34 -0.38
C TYR A 261 7.98 0.94 0.22
N LEU A 262 7.97 0.11 1.27
CA LEU A 262 6.75 -0.31 1.99
C LEU A 262 5.62 -0.82 1.06
N ASP A 263 5.98 -1.69 0.12
CA ASP A 263 5.11 -2.24 -0.92
C ASP A 263 4.53 -1.22 -1.91
N ILE A 264 5.20 -0.05 -2.05
CA ILE A 264 4.83 1.03 -2.98
C ILE A 264 6.02 1.35 -3.88
N GLU A 265 5.77 1.53 -5.17
CA GLU A 265 6.76 2.03 -6.13
C GLU A 265 6.78 3.56 -6.11
N LEU A 266 7.76 4.17 -5.43
CA LEU A 266 7.97 5.62 -5.44
C LEU A 266 8.57 6.04 -6.78
N ALA A 267 7.91 6.95 -7.49
CA ALA A 267 8.35 7.42 -8.80
C ALA A 267 8.85 8.87 -8.76
N THR A 268 9.46 9.34 -9.85
CA THR A 268 9.95 10.73 -10.00
C THR A 268 8.88 11.81 -9.88
N SER A 269 7.59 11.47 -9.94
CA SER A 269 6.48 12.40 -9.70
C SER A 269 5.38 11.74 -8.88
N ALA A 270 4.62 12.55 -8.14
CA ALA A 270 3.51 12.05 -7.32
C ALA A 270 2.41 11.42 -8.16
N VAL A 271 2.07 12.02 -9.31
CA VAL A 271 1.06 11.47 -10.24
C VAL A 271 1.49 10.09 -10.77
N LYS A 272 2.77 9.94 -11.15
CA LYS A 272 3.30 8.65 -11.62
C LYS A 272 3.38 7.61 -10.51
N THR A 273 3.73 8.02 -9.30
CA THR A 273 3.71 7.16 -8.11
C THR A 273 2.31 6.58 -7.90
N VAL A 274 1.29 7.43 -7.91
CA VAL A 274 -0.10 7.01 -7.78
C VAL A 274 -0.50 6.05 -8.90
N SER A 275 -0.30 6.42 -10.17
CA SER A 275 -0.78 5.62 -11.30
C SER A 275 -0.12 4.24 -11.40
N VAL A 276 1.18 4.13 -11.14
CA VAL A 276 1.92 2.87 -11.19
C VAL A 276 1.42 1.90 -10.13
N ASN A 277 1.22 2.37 -8.91
CA ASN A 277 0.78 1.52 -7.80
C ASN A 277 -0.66 1.05 -7.98
N TYR A 278 -1.57 1.93 -8.43
CA TYR A 278 -2.93 1.51 -8.77
C TYR A 278 -2.94 0.49 -9.90
N ALA A 279 -2.20 0.73 -11.00
CA ALA A 279 -2.14 -0.20 -12.12
C ALA A 279 -1.59 -1.58 -11.70
N THR A 280 -0.58 -1.61 -10.82
CA THR A 280 -0.03 -2.87 -10.29
C THR A 280 -1.03 -3.58 -9.37
N LEU A 281 -1.64 -2.87 -8.42
CA LEU A 281 -2.66 -3.43 -7.54
C LEU A 281 -3.81 -4.05 -8.34
N THR A 282 -4.33 -3.31 -9.30
CA THR A 282 -5.41 -3.75 -10.17
C THR A 282 -5.05 -5.02 -10.94
N ARG A 283 -3.85 -5.09 -11.53
CA ARG A 283 -3.37 -6.27 -12.26
C ARG A 283 -3.30 -7.50 -11.35
N GLU A 284 -2.79 -7.32 -10.14
CA GLU A 284 -2.66 -8.41 -9.19
C GLU A 284 -4.03 -8.89 -8.66
N ILE A 285 -4.95 -7.96 -8.34
CA ILE A 285 -6.34 -8.31 -7.97
C ILE A 285 -7.00 -9.11 -9.09
N LEU A 286 -6.91 -8.66 -10.35
CA LEU A 286 -7.48 -9.35 -11.49
C LEU A 286 -6.90 -10.76 -11.68
N ARG A 287 -5.58 -10.91 -11.49
CA ARG A 287 -4.91 -12.21 -11.55
C ARG A 287 -5.44 -13.15 -10.46
N ASP A 288 -5.54 -12.65 -9.23
CA ASP A 288 -5.96 -13.45 -8.08
C ASP A 288 -7.45 -13.84 -8.22
N LEU A 289 -8.33 -12.92 -8.61
CA LEU A 289 -9.74 -13.19 -8.92
C LEU A 289 -9.91 -14.20 -10.06
N GLY A 290 -9.07 -14.09 -11.11
CA GLY A 290 -9.04 -15.05 -12.21
C GLY A 290 -8.62 -16.46 -11.75
N SER A 291 -7.64 -16.54 -10.86
CA SER A 291 -7.19 -17.80 -10.26
C SER A 291 -8.24 -18.41 -9.33
N TRP A 292 -8.88 -17.59 -8.48
CA TRP A 292 -9.93 -18.08 -7.57
C TRP A 292 -11.14 -18.60 -8.29
N GLY A 293 -11.37 -18.13 -9.52
CA GLY A 293 -12.36 -18.70 -10.39
C GLY A 293 -12.11 -20.13 -10.86
N LYS A 294 -11.03 -20.77 -10.43
CA LYS A 294 -10.80 -22.20 -10.63
C LYS A 294 -11.17 -23.03 -9.39
N HIS A 295 -11.44 -22.37 -8.26
CA HIS A 295 -11.77 -23.03 -7.00
C HIS A 295 -13.28 -23.09 -6.79
N ASN A 296 -13.77 -24.22 -6.29
CA ASN A 296 -15.18 -24.43 -5.92
C ASN A 296 -15.48 -23.76 -4.56
N LEU A 297 -15.43 -22.44 -4.51
CA LEU A 297 -15.83 -21.66 -3.34
C LEU A 297 -17.34 -21.38 -3.37
N SER A 298 -18.00 -21.55 -2.22
CA SER A 298 -19.38 -21.09 -2.01
C SER A 298 -19.48 -19.57 -2.20
N TRP A 299 -20.69 -19.06 -2.44
CA TRP A 299 -20.90 -17.62 -2.58
C TRP A 299 -20.35 -16.81 -1.39
N LEU A 300 -20.68 -17.24 -0.15
CA LEU A 300 -20.12 -16.65 1.07
C LEU A 300 -18.59 -16.77 1.13
N GLY A 301 -18.03 -17.90 0.69
CA GLY A 301 -16.58 -18.09 0.60
C GLY A 301 -15.90 -17.14 -0.38
N ARG A 302 -16.53 -16.84 -1.52
CA ARG A 302 -16.02 -15.85 -2.49
C ARG A 302 -16.06 -14.44 -1.92
N VAL A 303 -17.16 -14.05 -1.27
CA VAL A 303 -17.28 -12.76 -0.58
C VAL A 303 -16.23 -12.63 0.52
N ALA A 304 -16.03 -13.67 1.32
CA ALA A 304 -15.01 -13.70 2.37
C ALA A 304 -13.61 -13.59 1.78
N ALA A 305 -13.29 -14.33 0.72
CA ALA A 305 -11.98 -14.24 0.05
C ALA A 305 -11.66 -12.81 -0.37
N VAL A 306 -12.61 -12.13 -1.02
CA VAL A 306 -12.46 -10.73 -1.46
C VAL A 306 -12.28 -9.78 -0.28
N LYS A 307 -13.13 -9.90 0.75
CA LYS A 307 -13.03 -9.08 1.96
C LYS A 307 -11.70 -9.26 2.69
N MET A 308 -11.15 -10.48 2.71
CA MET A 308 -9.94 -10.79 3.47
C MET A 308 -8.64 -10.54 2.70
N THR A 309 -8.70 -10.36 1.38
CA THR A 309 -7.50 -10.24 0.54
C THR A 309 -7.48 -8.99 -0.33
N VAL A 310 -8.60 -8.63 -0.97
CA VAL A 310 -8.69 -7.48 -1.88
C VAL A 310 -8.83 -6.19 -1.07
N LEU A 311 -9.79 -6.15 -0.15
CA LEU A 311 -10.07 -4.95 0.64
C LEU A 311 -8.84 -4.43 1.42
N PRO A 312 -8.05 -5.26 2.14
CA PRO A 312 -6.87 -4.77 2.86
C PRO A 312 -5.82 -4.12 1.94
N ARG A 313 -5.64 -4.64 0.72
CA ARG A 313 -4.67 -4.09 -0.25
C ARG A 313 -5.12 -2.75 -0.82
N ILE A 314 -6.42 -2.58 -1.02
CA ILE A 314 -7.02 -1.30 -1.40
C ILE A 314 -6.85 -0.28 -0.26
N LEU A 315 -7.17 -0.69 0.97
CA LEU A 315 -7.03 0.15 2.16
C LEU A 315 -5.57 0.61 2.36
N HIS A 316 -4.58 -0.26 2.11
CA HIS A 316 -3.16 0.11 2.14
C HIS A 316 -2.85 1.29 1.22
N ILE A 317 -3.35 1.27 -0.03
CA ILE A 317 -3.15 2.40 -0.97
C ILE A 317 -3.86 3.68 -0.50
N PHE A 318 -5.00 3.56 0.17
CA PHE A 318 -5.75 4.73 0.69
C PHE A 318 -5.09 5.41 1.87
N GLN A 319 -4.24 4.71 2.61
CA GLN A 319 -3.52 5.32 3.73
C GLN A 319 -2.61 6.46 3.26
N TRP A 320 -2.04 6.36 2.04
CA TRP A 320 -1.08 7.33 1.53
C TRP A 320 -1.54 8.12 0.28
N SER A 321 -2.47 7.59 -0.51
CA SER A 321 -3.02 8.31 -1.66
C SER A 321 -4.42 8.88 -1.35
N ARG A 322 -4.59 10.21 -1.47
CA ARG A 322 -5.88 10.89 -1.22
C ARG A 322 -6.89 10.78 -2.37
N SER A 323 -6.48 10.31 -3.55
CA SER A 323 -7.31 10.33 -4.76
C SER A 323 -7.15 9.04 -5.55
N LEU A 324 -8.20 8.24 -5.55
CA LEU A 324 -8.56 7.47 -6.74
C LEU A 324 -9.22 8.46 -7.69
N SER A 325 -8.75 8.56 -8.93
CA SER A 325 -9.62 9.14 -9.95
C SER A 325 -10.85 8.25 -10.08
N GLU A 326 -12.04 8.80 -10.32
CA GLU A 326 -13.28 8.03 -10.55
C GLU A 326 -13.06 6.86 -11.50
N LYS A 327 -12.25 7.04 -12.55
CA LYS A 327 -11.85 6.00 -13.51
C LYS A 327 -11.25 4.74 -12.86
N HIS A 328 -10.42 4.88 -11.83
CA HIS A 328 -9.78 3.75 -11.15
C HIS A 328 -10.77 3.06 -10.21
N TRP A 329 -11.66 3.81 -9.54
CA TRP A 329 -12.76 3.24 -8.76
C TRP A 329 -13.71 2.43 -9.64
N CYS A 330 -14.19 3.03 -10.74
CA CYS A 330 -15.06 2.35 -11.71
C CYS A 330 -14.38 1.12 -12.29
N PHE A 331 -13.09 1.19 -12.63
CA PHE A 331 -12.36 0.03 -13.13
C PHE A 331 -12.28 -1.08 -12.09
N MET A 332 -11.95 -0.77 -10.83
CA MET A 332 -11.87 -1.76 -9.76
C MET A 332 -13.23 -2.38 -9.43
N ASP A 333 -14.29 -1.55 -9.40
CA ASP A 333 -15.66 -2.02 -9.23
C ASP A 333 -16.07 -2.95 -10.36
N GLN A 334 -15.83 -2.56 -11.63
CA GLN A 334 -16.06 -3.40 -12.81
C GLN A 334 -15.23 -4.68 -12.79
N ALA A 335 -13.98 -4.63 -12.33
CA ALA A 335 -13.10 -5.79 -12.22
C ALA A 335 -13.64 -6.79 -11.19
N VAL A 336 -14.12 -6.31 -10.03
CA VAL A 336 -14.70 -7.14 -8.98
C VAL A 336 -16.09 -7.64 -9.39
N ALA A 337 -16.94 -6.79 -9.97
CA ALA A 337 -18.27 -7.09 -10.47
C ALA A 337 -18.27 -8.02 -11.68
N GLY A 338 -17.29 -7.90 -12.57
CA GLY A 338 -17.09 -8.77 -13.74
C GLY A 338 -16.33 -10.07 -13.43
N SER A 339 -15.83 -10.23 -12.20
CA SER A 339 -15.07 -11.41 -11.81
C SER A 339 -15.94 -12.61 -11.42
N HIS A 340 -15.26 -13.74 -11.21
CA HIS A 340 -15.85 -15.03 -10.87
C HIS A 340 -16.78 -15.03 -9.64
N ILE A 341 -16.72 -14.01 -8.79
CA ILE A 341 -17.62 -13.83 -7.63
C ILE A 341 -19.09 -13.89 -8.08
N TRP A 342 -19.40 -13.36 -9.27
CA TRP A 342 -20.76 -13.18 -9.78
C TRP A 342 -21.11 -14.11 -10.93
N LYS A 343 -20.40 -15.24 -11.08
CA LYS A 343 -20.69 -16.29 -12.07
C LYS A 343 -22.03 -17.02 -11.88
N GLU A 344 -22.94 -16.48 -11.08
CA GLU A 344 -24.32 -16.95 -11.05
C GLU A 344 -25.05 -16.52 -12.33
N PRO A 345 -25.87 -17.40 -12.95
CA PRO A 345 -26.53 -17.14 -14.23
C PRO A 345 -27.38 -15.85 -14.26
N TRP A 346 -27.92 -15.40 -13.12
CA TRP A 346 -28.72 -14.18 -13.03
C TRP A 346 -27.90 -12.88 -13.07
N LEU A 347 -26.61 -12.92 -12.73
CA LEU A 347 -25.71 -11.75 -12.83
C LEU A 347 -24.92 -11.69 -14.15
N ARG A 348 -24.89 -12.80 -14.92
CA ARG A 348 -24.33 -12.82 -16.29
C ARG A 348 -25.19 -12.12 -17.34
N ARG A 349 -26.39 -11.63 -17.00
CA ARG A 349 -27.22 -10.86 -17.94
C ARG A 349 -26.82 -9.39 -17.99
N GLY A 350 -25.53 -9.13 -18.16
CA GLY A 350 -25.06 -7.91 -18.80
C GLY A 350 -25.10 -8.13 -20.31
N HIS A 351 -26.24 -7.79 -20.92
CA HIS A 351 -26.42 -7.47 -22.35
C HIS A 351 -25.77 -8.38 -23.40
N ARG A 352 -26.47 -9.47 -23.75
CA ARG A 352 -26.67 -9.96 -25.12
C ARG A 352 -27.62 -11.15 -25.02
N ALA A 353 -28.91 -10.89 -25.06
CA ALA A 353 -29.93 -11.91 -25.20
C ALA A 353 -31.03 -11.32 -26.07
N ASP A 354 -31.33 -11.97 -27.18
CA ASP A 354 -32.24 -11.57 -28.26
C ASP A 354 -33.73 -11.48 -27.83
N GLY A 355 -34.00 -11.29 -26.54
CA GLY A 355 -35.32 -11.03 -25.95
C GLY A 355 -35.41 -9.73 -25.13
N LEU A 356 -34.33 -8.94 -25.02
CA LEU A 356 -34.28 -7.67 -24.26
C LEU A 356 -35.29 -6.60 -24.75
N TYR A 357 -35.81 -6.75 -25.97
CA TYR A 357 -36.68 -5.78 -26.64
C TYR A 357 -38.17 -6.19 -26.69
N SER A 358 -38.57 -7.26 -25.99
CA SER A 358 -39.99 -7.70 -26.03
C SER A 358 -40.93 -6.72 -25.33
N SER A 359 -40.46 -6.05 -24.28
CA SER A 359 -41.13 -4.89 -23.69
C SER A 359 -40.77 -3.66 -24.52
N LEU A 360 -41.74 -3.15 -25.28
CA LEU A 360 -41.58 -1.97 -26.13
C LEU A 360 -40.91 -0.84 -25.34
N ILE A 361 -41.33 -0.65 -24.10
CA ILE A 361 -40.94 0.48 -23.26
C ILE A 361 -39.57 0.31 -22.58
N THR A 362 -39.20 -0.90 -22.16
CA THR A 362 -37.84 -1.17 -21.69
C THR A 362 -36.85 -1.10 -22.85
N GLY A 363 -37.25 -1.57 -24.04
CA GLY A 363 -36.49 -1.42 -25.28
C GLY A 363 -36.26 0.04 -25.67
N VAL A 364 -37.31 0.87 -25.64
CA VAL A 364 -37.24 2.32 -25.86
C VAL A 364 -36.27 2.97 -24.87
N THR A 365 -36.41 2.65 -23.58
CA THR A 365 -35.63 3.23 -22.49
C THR A 365 -34.14 2.95 -22.65
N MET A 366 -33.79 1.71 -22.97
CA MET A 366 -32.41 1.29 -23.20
C MET A 366 -31.84 1.88 -24.49
N HIS A 367 -32.63 2.02 -25.57
CA HIS A 367 -32.19 2.68 -26.81
C HIS A 367 -31.96 4.18 -26.64
N VAL A 368 -32.85 4.87 -25.92
CA VAL A 368 -32.67 6.31 -25.61
C VAL A 368 -31.42 6.49 -24.76
N TRP A 369 -31.20 5.63 -23.76
CA TRP A 369 -29.99 5.67 -22.95
C TRP A 369 -28.71 5.41 -23.76
N ASP A 370 -28.69 4.37 -24.58
CA ASP A 370 -27.53 4.02 -25.41
C ASP A 370 -27.19 5.12 -26.43
N ALA A 371 -28.20 5.75 -27.02
CA ALA A 371 -28.03 6.90 -27.91
C ALA A 371 -27.48 8.14 -27.20
N VAL A 372 -27.96 8.43 -25.98
CA VAL A 372 -27.47 9.54 -25.14
C VAL A 372 -26.04 9.26 -24.68
N ALA A 373 -25.76 8.05 -24.19
CA ALA A 373 -24.44 7.64 -23.72
C ALA A 373 -23.39 7.71 -24.84
N SER A 374 -23.72 7.19 -26.03
CA SER A 374 -22.86 7.25 -27.22
C SER A 374 -22.52 8.67 -27.65
N ARG A 375 -23.47 9.62 -27.56
CA ARG A 375 -23.26 11.03 -27.96
C ARG A 375 -22.62 11.89 -26.88
N GLN A 376 -22.83 11.57 -25.61
CA GLN A 376 -22.21 12.22 -24.45
C GLN A 376 -20.81 11.64 -24.14
N GLY A 377 -20.37 10.62 -24.89
CA GLY A 377 -19.11 9.92 -24.63
C GLY A 377 -19.09 9.14 -23.30
N LEU A 378 -20.28 8.82 -22.77
CA LEU A 378 -20.43 8.08 -21.53
C LEU A 378 -20.19 6.60 -21.81
N THR A 379 -19.21 5.99 -21.13
CA THR A 379 -18.83 4.58 -21.33
C THR A 379 -19.42 3.64 -20.27
N MET A 380 -20.47 4.05 -19.56
CA MET A 380 -21.00 3.33 -18.38
C MET A 380 -22.49 3.02 -18.48
N PHE A 381 -22.88 1.85 -17.98
CA PHE A 381 -24.26 1.53 -17.63
C PHE A 381 -24.50 1.86 -16.14
N PRO A 382 -25.63 2.50 -15.79
CA PRO A 382 -25.93 2.83 -14.40
C PRO A 382 -26.12 1.57 -13.55
N SER A 383 -25.69 1.63 -12.29
CA SER A 383 -25.92 0.54 -11.32
C SER A 383 -27.43 0.25 -11.18
N PRO A 384 -27.86 -1.01 -10.97
CA PRO A 384 -29.25 -1.34 -10.65
C PRO A 384 -29.78 -0.60 -9.41
N MET A 385 -28.90 -0.13 -8.53
CA MET A 385 -29.28 0.61 -7.34
C MET A 385 -29.50 2.10 -7.60
N SER A 386 -29.16 2.59 -8.80
CA SER A 386 -29.24 4.01 -9.14
C SER A 386 -30.70 4.45 -9.28
N PRO A 387 -31.08 5.65 -8.80
CA PRO A 387 -32.44 6.16 -8.95
C PRO A 387 -32.85 6.34 -10.42
N ILE A 388 -34.15 6.24 -10.73
CA ILE A 388 -34.65 6.47 -12.09
C ILE A 388 -35.12 7.91 -12.33
N GLY A 389 -35.54 8.67 -11.31
CA GLY A 389 -36.17 10.00 -11.49
C GLY A 389 -35.33 11.21 -11.05
N GLU A 390 -34.16 10.98 -10.45
CA GLU A 390 -33.35 12.04 -9.80
C GLU A 390 -31.84 11.80 -9.96
N ASN A 391 -31.46 10.99 -10.95
CA ASN A 391 -30.10 10.51 -11.10
C ASN A 391 -29.33 11.26 -12.20
N PRO A 392 -28.26 12.01 -11.87
CA PRO A 392 -27.44 12.70 -12.86
C PRO A 392 -26.67 11.73 -13.78
N ASP A 393 -26.48 10.48 -13.36
CA ASP A 393 -25.86 9.41 -14.16
C ASP A 393 -26.88 8.64 -15.03
N PHE A 394 -28.17 9.00 -14.94
CA PHE A 394 -29.21 8.53 -15.85
C PHE A 394 -30.04 9.73 -16.39
N PRO A 395 -29.45 10.58 -17.25
CA PRO A 395 -30.09 11.76 -17.84
C PRO A 395 -31.53 11.60 -18.34
N PRO A 396 -31.94 10.47 -18.97
CA PRO A 396 -33.35 10.29 -19.35
C PRO A 396 -34.31 10.40 -18.15
N GLY A 397 -33.88 9.95 -16.98
CA GLY A 397 -34.61 10.05 -15.73
C GLY A 397 -34.92 11.47 -15.25
N LEU A 398 -34.04 12.42 -15.61
CA LEU A 398 -34.19 13.84 -15.29
C LEU A 398 -34.91 14.61 -16.40
N GLN A 399 -34.76 14.17 -17.65
CA GLN A 399 -35.18 14.93 -18.84
C GLN A 399 -36.53 14.47 -19.41
N VAL A 400 -36.95 13.24 -19.14
CA VAL A 400 -38.20 12.69 -19.67
C VAL A 400 -39.21 12.53 -18.55
N GLU A 401 -40.32 13.27 -18.66
CA GLU A 401 -41.35 13.37 -17.62
C GLU A 401 -41.97 12.01 -17.25
N SER A 402 -41.99 11.06 -18.20
CA SER A 402 -42.49 9.70 -17.95
C SER A 402 -41.71 8.97 -16.85
N PHE A 403 -40.38 9.12 -16.77
CA PHE A 403 -39.58 8.48 -15.72
C PHE A 403 -39.84 9.09 -14.35
N ARG A 404 -40.15 10.38 -14.30
CA ARG A 404 -40.56 11.03 -13.06
C ARG A 404 -41.90 10.49 -12.57
N ARG A 405 -42.87 10.30 -13.47
CA ARG A 405 -44.15 9.65 -13.13
C ARG A 405 -43.97 8.21 -12.64
N TRP A 406 -43.06 7.44 -13.24
CA TRP A 406 -42.75 6.09 -12.76
C TRP A 406 -42.08 6.11 -11.39
N TYR A 407 -41.17 7.05 -11.18
CA TYR A 407 -40.55 7.27 -9.88
C TYR A 407 -41.60 7.61 -8.83
N ASP A 408 -42.53 8.51 -9.13
CA ASP A 408 -43.63 8.89 -8.24
C ASP A 408 -44.60 7.73 -7.99
N GLY A 409 -44.82 6.87 -8.98
CA GLY A 409 -45.57 5.60 -8.89
C GLY A 409 -44.86 4.46 -8.15
N GLY A 410 -43.64 4.68 -7.64
CA GLY A 410 -42.92 3.72 -6.79
C GLY A 410 -41.80 2.95 -7.48
N CYS A 411 -41.61 3.10 -8.78
CA CYS A 411 -40.47 2.53 -9.51
C CYS A 411 -39.22 3.40 -9.25
N LYS A 412 -38.58 3.24 -8.08
CA LYS A 412 -37.58 4.20 -7.60
C LYS A 412 -36.18 4.03 -8.19
N ARG A 413 -35.80 2.83 -8.65
CA ARG A 413 -34.43 2.50 -9.09
C ARG A 413 -34.41 1.83 -10.45
N VAL A 414 -33.29 1.91 -11.16
CA VAL A 414 -33.10 1.24 -12.45
C VAL A 414 -33.29 -0.28 -12.33
N GLY A 415 -32.87 -0.87 -11.22
CA GLY A 415 -33.06 -2.29 -10.90
C GLY A 415 -34.53 -2.70 -10.74
N SER A 416 -35.43 -1.76 -10.48
CA SER A 416 -36.88 -1.99 -10.38
C SER A 416 -37.54 -2.29 -11.74
N LEU A 417 -36.80 -2.12 -12.84
CA LEU A 417 -37.22 -2.52 -14.19
C LEU A 417 -36.97 -4.02 -14.46
N PHE A 418 -36.38 -4.74 -13.50
CA PHE A 418 -35.93 -6.11 -13.65
C PHE A 418 -36.42 -6.98 -12.47
N ASP A 419 -36.71 -8.25 -12.77
CA ASP A 419 -36.97 -9.31 -11.79
C ASP A 419 -35.96 -10.46 -11.96
N GLU A 420 -36.15 -11.56 -11.22
CA GLU A 420 -35.30 -12.75 -11.30
C GLU A 420 -35.30 -13.42 -12.69
N SER A 421 -36.32 -13.13 -13.51
CA SER A 421 -36.55 -13.69 -14.84
C SER A 421 -36.10 -12.76 -15.98
N GLY A 422 -35.78 -11.50 -15.72
CA GLY A 422 -35.27 -10.54 -16.70
C GLY A 422 -35.91 -9.15 -16.58
N ALA A 423 -36.02 -8.43 -17.70
CA ALA A 423 -36.77 -7.18 -17.72
C ALA A 423 -38.26 -7.45 -17.53
N ILE A 424 -38.91 -6.68 -16.67
CA ILE A 424 -40.33 -6.85 -16.40
C ILE A 424 -41.13 -6.27 -17.58
N PRO A 425 -42.10 -7.03 -18.15
CA PRO A 425 -42.99 -6.53 -19.19
C PRO A 425 -43.75 -5.28 -18.73
N PHE A 426 -44.01 -4.37 -19.66
CA PHE A 426 -44.63 -3.09 -19.32
C PHE A 426 -46.02 -3.24 -18.71
N GLU A 427 -46.81 -4.19 -19.21
CA GLU A 427 -48.16 -4.46 -18.72
C GLU A 427 -48.14 -4.85 -17.22
N GLN A 428 -47.14 -5.64 -16.80
CA GLN A 428 -46.93 -5.97 -15.40
C GLN A 428 -46.41 -4.77 -14.59
N MET A 429 -45.56 -3.92 -15.18
CA MET A 429 -45.10 -2.68 -14.54
C MET A 429 -46.25 -1.69 -14.31
N GLN A 430 -47.20 -1.61 -15.23
CA GLN A 430 -48.37 -0.75 -15.09
C GLN A 430 -49.26 -1.19 -13.94
N GLU A 431 -49.44 -2.50 -13.77
CA GLU A 431 -50.20 -3.05 -12.64
C GLU A 431 -49.47 -2.85 -11.30
N MET A 432 -48.17 -3.18 -11.25
CA MET A 432 -47.37 -3.08 -10.02
C MET A 432 -47.23 -1.65 -9.49
N TYR A 433 -47.09 -0.68 -10.39
CA TYR A 433 -46.84 0.73 -10.04
C TYR A 433 -48.02 1.65 -10.38
N GLN A 434 -49.19 1.08 -10.68
CA GLN A 434 -50.44 1.80 -11.01
C GLN A 434 -50.27 2.90 -12.06
N LEU A 435 -49.49 2.63 -13.12
CA LEU A 435 -49.18 3.59 -14.17
C LEU A 435 -50.31 3.65 -15.19
N THR A 436 -51.22 4.61 -15.03
CA THR A 436 -52.51 4.65 -15.75
C THR A 436 -52.45 5.16 -17.19
N ASP A 437 -51.43 5.91 -17.62
CA ASP A 437 -51.36 6.46 -18.99
C ASP A 437 -49.92 6.83 -19.37
N CYS A 438 -49.11 5.86 -19.81
CA CYS A 438 -47.77 6.11 -20.33
C CYS A 438 -47.62 5.60 -21.76
N ILE A 439 -48.38 6.17 -22.70
CA ILE A 439 -47.99 6.08 -24.11
C ILE A 439 -46.76 6.97 -24.27
N ILE A 440 -45.58 6.36 -24.40
CA ILE A 440 -44.38 7.06 -24.87
C ILE A 440 -44.63 7.38 -26.35
N LYS A 441 -45.26 8.53 -26.64
CA LYS A 441 -45.21 9.09 -27.99
C LYS A 441 -43.75 9.48 -28.22
N TYR A 442 -43.08 8.73 -29.07
CA TYR A 442 -41.70 8.98 -29.48
C TYR A 442 -41.59 10.36 -30.12
N ASP A 443 -41.15 11.34 -29.35
CA ASP A 443 -40.68 12.62 -29.86
C ASP A 443 -39.23 12.82 -29.41
N ILE A 444 -38.31 12.13 -30.11
CA ILE A 444 -36.86 12.16 -29.85
C ILE A 444 -36.25 13.53 -30.26
N GLY A 445 -37.07 14.48 -30.70
CA GLY A 445 -36.68 15.76 -31.29
C GLY A 445 -35.87 16.72 -30.39
N PRO A 446 -36.15 16.90 -29.08
CA PRO A 446 -35.44 17.92 -28.28
C PRO A 446 -34.23 17.39 -27.48
N LEU A 447 -34.15 16.08 -27.21
CA LEU A 447 -33.09 15.46 -26.37
C LEU A 447 -31.69 15.45 -27.04
N CYS A 448 -31.58 15.96 -28.27
CA CYS A 448 -30.39 15.87 -29.12
C CYS A 448 -29.60 17.17 -29.27
N GLN A 449 -29.79 18.18 -28.41
CA GLN A 449 -28.91 19.36 -28.42
C GLN A 449 -27.74 19.19 -27.44
N PRO A 450 -26.49 19.43 -27.87
CA PRO A 450 -25.34 19.36 -26.97
C PRO A 450 -25.48 20.41 -25.88
N ILE A 451 -25.44 19.97 -24.61
CA ILE A 451 -25.33 20.88 -23.47
C ILE A 451 -23.97 21.56 -23.58
N GLY A 452 -23.97 22.85 -23.91
CA GLY A 452 -22.76 23.65 -23.99
C GLY A 452 -22.04 23.64 -22.65
N LEU A 453 -20.81 23.12 -22.65
CA LEU A 453 -19.90 23.16 -21.52
C LEU A 453 -19.63 24.64 -21.13
N ARG A 454 -19.94 24.98 -19.88
CA ARG A 454 -19.34 26.10 -19.16
C ARG A 454 -18.64 25.55 -17.92
#